data_AF-G9KBC6-F1
#
_entry.id   AF-G9KBC6-F1
#
_cell.length_a   1.000
_cell.length_b   1.000
_cell.length_c   1.000
_cell.angle_alpha   90.00
_cell.angle_beta   90.00
_cell.angle_gamma   90.00
#
_symmetry.space_group_name_H-M   'P 1'
#
loop_
_entity.id
_entity.type
_entity.pdbx_description
1 polymer ?
#
loop_
_entity_poly.entity_id
_entity_poly.type
_entity_poly.pdbx_seq_one_letter_code
_entity_poly.pdbx_strand_id
1 'polypeptide(L)'
;MGLLSGAALALVRGADRVSRWTSKRGPRTFYKGRGAKGTGVRGRNGKFVQVQEMVPELVVPELAGFRLRPYVSYRAPAGPDAPLTAEQLFREAAAPAVEEDFRDGTLDPARLEKYGFEPAQDGRLFPLYPRNFPR
;
A
#
# COMPACT_ATOMS: atom_id res chain seq x y z
N MET A 1 3.61 28.37 -12.97
CA MET A 1 3.03 29.71 -13.20
C MET A 1 3.82 30.31 -14.34
N GLY A 2 3.27 30.33 -15.55
CA GLY A 2 3.97 30.82 -16.74
C GLY A 2 4.01 32.36 -16.80
N LEU A 3 4.93 32.91 -17.60
CA LEU A 3 5.12 34.36 -17.77
C LEU A 3 3.86 35.08 -18.25
N LEU A 4 3.10 34.46 -19.16
CA LEU A 4 1.88 35.04 -19.74
C LEU A 4 0.74 35.20 -18.73
N SER A 5 0.58 34.26 -17.79
CA SER A 5 -0.44 34.39 -16.75
C SER A 5 -0.06 35.43 -15.69
N GLY A 6 1.23 35.65 -15.46
CA GLY A 6 1.73 36.77 -14.64
C GLY A 6 1.44 38.13 -15.28
N ALA A 7 1.63 38.26 -16.60
CA ALA A 7 1.36 39.49 -17.33
C ALA A 7 -0.14 39.83 -17.41
N ALA A 8 -1.02 38.83 -17.60
CA ALA A 8 -2.47 39.03 -17.61
C ALA A 8 -3.01 39.48 -16.24
N LEU A 9 -2.47 38.95 -15.14
CA LEU A 9 -2.80 39.39 -13.76
C LEU A 9 -2.36 40.83 -13.48
N ALA A 10 -1.33 41.34 -14.17
CA ALA A 10 -0.92 42.74 -14.05
C ALA A 10 -1.90 43.70 -14.74
N LEU A 11 -2.58 43.24 -15.80
CA LEU A 11 -3.60 44.02 -16.55
C LEU A 11 -4.99 43.94 -15.92
N VAL A 12 -5.40 42.76 -15.41
CA VAL A 12 -6.70 42.54 -14.76
C VAL A 12 -6.48 42.40 -13.25
N ARG A 13 -6.69 43.48 -12.50
CA ARG A 13 -6.57 43.48 -11.04
C ARG A 13 -7.62 42.56 -10.41
N GLY A 14 -7.19 41.58 -9.62
CA GLY A 14 -8.08 40.67 -8.90
C GLY A 14 -7.35 39.49 -8.26
N ALA A 15 -7.98 38.82 -7.31
CA ALA A 15 -7.45 37.59 -6.71
C ALA A 15 -7.69 36.38 -7.63
N ASP A 16 -6.67 35.55 -7.79
CA ASP A 16 -6.74 34.32 -8.58
C ASP A 16 -7.63 33.25 -7.91
N ARG A 17 -8.70 32.86 -8.62
CA ARG A 17 -9.70 31.84 -8.19
C ARG A 17 -9.57 30.49 -8.90
N VAL A 18 -8.72 30.39 -9.93
CA VAL A 18 -8.64 29.20 -10.80
C VAL A 18 -7.49 28.28 -10.42
N SER A 19 -6.42 28.80 -9.83
CA SER A 19 -5.28 27.98 -9.44
C SER A 19 -5.52 27.25 -8.12
N ARG A 20 -4.87 26.09 -7.98
CA ARG A 20 -4.95 25.25 -6.79
C ARG A 20 -4.51 26.02 -5.55
N TRP A 21 -5.36 26.03 -4.54
CA TRP A 21 -5.03 26.63 -3.25
C TRP A 21 -3.86 25.90 -2.57
N THR A 22 -2.87 26.64 -2.05
CA THR A 22 -1.66 26.05 -1.45
C THR A 22 -1.29 26.70 -0.12
N SER A 23 -0.36 26.09 0.63
CA SER A 23 0.15 26.63 1.89
C SER A 23 0.98 27.93 1.75
N LYS A 24 1.30 28.37 0.52
CA LYS A 24 2.01 29.63 0.28
C LYS A 24 1.07 30.82 0.08
N ARG A 25 -0.23 30.58 0.15
CA ARG A 25 -1.28 31.59 0.01
C ARG A 25 -2.00 31.73 1.34
N GLY A 26 -2.52 32.92 1.60
CA GLY A 26 -3.25 33.23 2.83
C GLY A 26 -2.37 33.77 3.96
N PRO A 27 -2.97 34.07 5.11
CA PRO A 27 -2.30 34.67 6.26
C PRO A 27 -1.49 33.63 7.06
N ARG A 28 -0.74 34.11 8.07
CA ARG A 28 0.14 33.29 8.93
C ARG A 28 -0.53 32.06 9.57
N THR A 29 -1.82 32.14 9.90
CA THR A 29 -2.58 31.04 10.54
C THR A 29 -2.98 29.93 9.58
N PHE A 30 -2.79 30.13 8.27
CA PHE A 30 -3.19 29.19 7.24
C PHE A 30 -2.18 28.03 7.09
N TYR A 31 -2.33 26.99 7.93
CA TYR A 31 -1.43 25.83 7.94
C TYR A 31 -2.01 24.61 7.22
N LYS A 32 -1.97 24.60 5.88
CA LYS A 32 -2.51 23.51 5.04
C LYS A 32 -1.59 22.28 4.89
N GLY A 33 -0.27 22.45 4.98
CA GLY A 33 0.70 21.38 4.68
C GLY A 33 0.81 21.03 3.19
N ARG A 34 1.53 19.92 2.90
CA ARG A 34 1.88 19.46 1.54
C ARG A 34 1.66 17.96 1.28
N GLY A 35 0.94 17.27 2.17
CA GLY A 35 0.63 15.85 2.02
C GLY A 35 1.55 14.89 2.78
N ALA A 36 2.56 15.41 3.48
CA ALA A 36 3.32 14.62 4.46
C ALA A 36 2.35 14.06 5.53
N LYS A 37 2.46 12.76 5.81
CA LYS A 37 1.69 12.08 6.84
C LYS A 37 2.28 12.41 8.22
N GLY A 38 1.44 12.49 9.23
CA GLY A 38 1.89 12.79 10.60
C GLY A 38 2.62 11.59 11.21
N THR A 39 3.70 11.87 11.94
CA THR A 39 4.53 10.87 12.66
C THR A 39 4.41 11.01 14.18
N GLY A 40 3.38 11.72 14.66
CA GLY A 40 3.21 12.02 16.07
C GLY A 40 2.15 13.10 16.30
N VAL A 41 2.08 13.59 17.52
CA VAL A 41 1.05 14.53 17.99
C VAL A 41 1.65 15.77 18.64
N ARG A 42 0.91 16.88 18.65
CA ARG A 42 1.32 18.08 19.41
C ARG A 42 0.78 17.96 20.84
N GLY A 43 1.68 18.02 21.82
CA GLY A 43 1.33 18.05 23.24
C GLY A 43 0.74 19.39 23.66
N ARG A 44 0.21 19.45 24.90
CA ARG A 44 -0.48 20.62 25.47
C ARG A 44 0.34 21.92 25.42
N ASN A 45 1.67 21.81 25.51
CA ASN A 45 2.58 22.95 25.51
C ASN A 45 2.99 23.39 24.09
N GLY A 46 2.33 22.89 23.05
CA GLY A 46 2.68 23.16 21.64
C GLY A 46 3.92 22.41 21.14
N LYS A 47 4.61 21.66 22.02
CA LYS A 47 5.74 20.80 21.66
C LYS A 47 5.26 19.60 20.86
N PHE A 48 6.00 19.23 19.81
CA PHE A 48 5.72 18.03 19.03
C PHE A 48 6.31 16.80 19.74
N VAL A 49 5.52 15.73 19.84
CA VAL A 49 5.92 14.44 20.40
C VAL A 49 5.84 13.42 19.28
N GLN A 50 6.99 12.88 18.90
CA GLN A 50 7.10 11.82 17.91
C GLN A 50 6.67 10.48 18.53
N VAL A 51 5.87 9.71 17.80
CA VAL A 51 5.40 8.37 18.19
C VAL A 51 6.10 7.39 17.26
N GLN A 52 6.94 6.51 17.81
CA GLN A 52 7.81 5.64 17.00
C GLN A 52 7.00 4.68 16.13
N GLU A 53 5.86 4.21 16.63
CA GLU A 53 4.94 3.30 15.94
C GLU A 53 4.25 3.96 14.73
N MET A 54 4.22 5.30 14.65
CA MET A 54 3.72 6.04 13.49
C MET A 54 4.81 6.32 12.45
N VAL A 55 6.08 6.08 12.78
CA VAL A 55 7.20 6.26 11.87
C VAL A 55 7.34 5.00 11.02
N PRO A 56 7.27 5.07 9.68
CA PRO A 56 7.40 3.90 8.85
C PRO A 56 8.84 3.36 8.89
N GLU A 57 8.98 2.07 9.14
CA GLU A 57 10.25 1.34 9.07
C GLU A 57 10.42 0.71 7.69
N LEU A 58 11.63 0.81 7.12
CA LEU A 58 11.97 0.20 5.85
C LEU A 58 12.59 -1.18 6.11
N VAL A 59 11.85 -2.24 5.80
CA VAL A 59 12.32 -3.62 5.92
C VAL A 59 13.20 -3.96 4.70
N VAL A 60 14.52 -3.88 4.86
CA VAL A 60 15.50 -4.11 3.78
C VAL A 60 16.16 -5.49 3.94
N PRO A 61 16.02 -6.41 2.97
CA PRO A 61 16.66 -7.72 3.03
C PRO A 61 18.15 -7.66 2.66
N GLU A 62 18.92 -8.66 3.09
CA GLU A 62 20.31 -8.84 2.66
C GLU A 62 20.38 -9.33 1.20
N LEU A 63 21.22 -8.69 0.38
CA LEU A 63 21.33 -8.98 -1.05
C LEU A 63 22.65 -9.67 -1.44
N ALA A 64 23.44 -10.12 -0.46
CA ALA A 64 24.69 -10.85 -0.72
C ALA A 64 24.38 -12.17 -1.46
N GLY A 65 25.02 -12.39 -2.61
CA GLY A 65 24.80 -13.59 -3.43
C GLY A 65 23.49 -13.62 -4.23
N PHE A 66 22.73 -12.52 -4.28
CA PHE A 66 21.47 -12.48 -5.03
C PHE A 66 21.67 -12.57 -6.55
N ARG A 67 21.02 -13.55 -7.19
CA ARG A 67 21.24 -13.88 -8.61
C ARG A 67 20.47 -12.98 -9.57
N LEU A 68 19.30 -12.50 -9.18
CA LEU A 68 18.45 -11.68 -10.06
C LEU A 68 19.06 -10.30 -10.26
N ARG A 69 18.91 -9.76 -11.48
CA ARG A 69 19.45 -8.46 -11.89
C ARG A 69 18.30 -7.55 -12.36
N PRO A 70 18.49 -6.22 -12.36
CA PRO A 70 17.45 -5.28 -12.81
C PRO A 70 17.05 -5.43 -14.30
N TYR A 71 17.90 -6.09 -15.10
CA TYR A 71 17.69 -6.31 -16.52
C TYR A 71 17.80 -7.79 -16.87
N VAL A 72 17.04 -8.21 -17.87
CA VAL A 72 16.99 -9.58 -18.39
C VAL A 72 17.58 -9.61 -19.80
N SER A 73 18.21 -10.73 -20.16
CA SER A 73 18.77 -10.94 -21.50
C SER A 73 17.68 -11.12 -22.56
N TYR A 74 17.88 -10.55 -23.75
CA TYR A 74 17.02 -10.76 -24.92
C TYR A 74 16.99 -12.20 -25.44
N ARG A 75 17.88 -13.06 -24.97
CA ARG A 75 17.89 -14.49 -25.34
C ARG A 75 16.79 -15.30 -24.65
N ALA A 76 16.13 -14.74 -23.62
CA ALA A 76 15.03 -15.43 -22.94
C ALA A 76 13.81 -15.55 -23.89
N PRO A 77 13.15 -16.71 -23.93
CA PRO A 77 11.93 -16.87 -24.71
C PRO A 77 10.80 -16.00 -24.14
N ALA A 78 9.86 -15.62 -25.00
CA ALA A 78 8.66 -14.91 -24.57
C ALA A 78 7.81 -15.82 -23.66
N GLY A 79 7.54 -15.36 -22.44
CA GLY A 79 6.65 -16.05 -21.51
C GLY A 79 5.17 -15.84 -21.86
N PRO A 80 4.28 -16.76 -21.44
CA PRO A 80 2.85 -16.56 -21.56
C PRO A 80 2.37 -15.46 -20.60
N ASP A 81 1.46 -14.60 -21.06
CA ASP A 81 0.78 -13.61 -20.21
C ASP A 81 -0.52 -14.23 -19.66
N ALA A 82 -0.39 -14.96 -18.56
CA ALA A 82 -1.50 -15.62 -17.88
C ALA A 82 -1.68 -15.00 -16.48
N PRO A 83 -2.78 -14.28 -16.21
CA PRO A 83 -3.02 -13.69 -14.90
C PRO A 83 -3.39 -14.78 -13.89
N LEU A 84 -2.78 -14.72 -12.70
CA LEU A 84 -3.08 -15.63 -11.60
C LEU A 84 -4.52 -15.42 -11.09
N THR A 85 -5.32 -16.48 -11.04
CA THR A 85 -6.69 -16.46 -10.50
C THR A 85 -6.78 -17.13 -9.12
N ALA A 86 -7.83 -16.80 -8.35
CA ALA A 86 -8.07 -17.44 -7.05
C ALA A 86 -8.30 -18.96 -7.18
N GLU A 87 -8.95 -19.39 -8.26
CA GLU A 87 -9.16 -20.80 -8.56
C GLU A 87 -7.85 -21.53 -8.85
N GLN A 88 -6.95 -20.93 -9.65
CA GLN A 88 -5.63 -21.49 -9.92
C GLN A 88 -4.83 -21.64 -8.62
N LEU A 89 -4.80 -20.59 -7.79
CA LEU A 89 -4.12 -20.62 -6.50
C LEU A 89 -4.70 -21.72 -5.57
N PHE A 90 -6.02 -21.86 -5.52
CA PHE A 90 -6.67 -22.91 -4.74
C PHE A 90 -6.29 -24.32 -5.23
N ARG A 91 -6.33 -24.53 -6.55
CA ARG A 91 -5.96 -25.81 -7.17
C ARG A 91 -4.50 -26.18 -6.96
N GLU A 92 -3.60 -25.21 -6.93
CA GLU A 92 -2.17 -25.45 -6.74
C GLU A 92 -1.80 -25.65 -5.27
N ALA A 93 -2.38 -24.87 -4.35
CA ALA A 93 -1.97 -24.86 -2.95
C ALA A 93 -2.80 -25.80 -2.05
N ALA A 94 -4.13 -25.72 -2.13
CA ALA A 94 -5.02 -26.39 -1.17
C ALA A 94 -5.61 -27.70 -1.70
N ALA A 95 -5.92 -27.78 -3.00
CA ALA A 95 -6.59 -28.95 -3.58
C ALA A 95 -5.85 -30.28 -3.38
N PRO A 96 -4.50 -30.38 -3.46
CA PRO A 96 -3.81 -31.65 -3.26
C PRO A 96 -4.10 -32.29 -1.90
N ALA A 97 -4.09 -31.48 -0.83
CA ALA A 97 -4.37 -31.95 0.52
C ALA A 97 -5.86 -32.31 0.72
N VAL A 98 -6.77 -31.53 0.12
CA VAL A 98 -8.22 -31.81 0.18
C VAL A 98 -8.56 -33.10 -0.56
N GLU A 99 -7.94 -33.36 -1.71
CA GLU A 99 -8.16 -34.60 -2.47
C GLU A 99 -7.64 -35.84 -1.74
N GLU A 100 -6.49 -35.74 -1.07
CA GLU A 100 -5.94 -36.83 -0.26
C GLU A 100 -6.89 -37.23 0.87
N ASP A 101 -7.30 -36.26 1.70
CA ASP A 101 -8.23 -36.50 2.80
C ASP A 101 -9.63 -36.96 2.32
N PHE A 102 -10.03 -36.52 1.12
CA PHE A 102 -11.27 -36.99 0.50
C PHE A 102 -11.19 -38.46 0.09
N ARG A 103 -10.07 -38.89 -0.51
CA ARG A 103 -9.84 -40.30 -0.87
C ARG A 103 -9.76 -41.19 0.38
N ASP A 104 -9.17 -40.66 1.46
CA ASP A 104 -9.06 -41.37 2.74
C ASP A 104 -10.36 -41.37 3.55
N GLY A 105 -11.40 -40.64 3.09
CA GLY A 105 -12.68 -40.53 3.77
C GLY A 105 -12.63 -39.76 5.09
N THR A 106 -11.57 -39.00 5.34
CA THR A 106 -11.35 -38.22 6.57
C THR A 106 -11.70 -36.74 6.44
N LEU A 107 -12.22 -36.33 5.27
CA LEU A 107 -12.63 -34.96 5.01
C LEU A 107 -13.81 -34.55 5.90
N ASP A 108 -13.56 -33.56 6.76
CA ASP A 108 -14.57 -32.94 7.62
C ASP A 108 -14.80 -31.48 7.21
N PRO A 109 -16.00 -31.11 6.71
CA PRO A 109 -16.36 -29.74 6.37
C PRO A 109 -16.31 -28.75 7.54
N ALA A 110 -16.38 -29.21 8.79
CA ALA A 110 -16.27 -28.33 9.94
C ALA A 110 -14.83 -27.89 10.24
N ARG A 111 -13.82 -28.57 9.67
CA ARG A 111 -12.41 -28.37 10.01
C ARG A 111 -11.57 -27.82 8.84
N LEU A 112 -12.12 -26.84 8.11
CA LEU A 112 -11.46 -26.22 6.96
C LEU A 112 -10.19 -25.42 7.32
N GLU A 113 -10.05 -25.02 8.58
CA GLU A 113 -8.84 -24.35 9.09
C GLU A 113 -7.58 -25.20 8.89
N LYS A 114 -7.71 -26.53 8.85
CA LYS A 114 -6.62 -27.47 8.52
C LYS A 114 -5.99 -27.15 7.15
N TYR A 115 -6.82 -26.72 6.19
CA TYR A 115 -6.40 -26.38 4.83
C TYR A 115 -6.05 -24.89 4.66
N GLY A 116 -6.00 -24.14 5.76
CA GLY A 116 -5.66 -22.71 5.75
C GLY A 116 -6.84 -21.77 5.52
N PHE A 117 -8.08 -22.25 5.60
CA PHE A 117 -9.24 -21.34 5.58
C PHE A 117 -9.35 -20.56 6.89
N GLU A 118 -9.46 -19.24 6.79
CA GLU A 118 -9.66 -18.36 7.93
C GLU A 118 -11.08 -17.77 7.89
N PRO A 119 -12.02 -18.26 8.74
CA PRO A 119 -13.42 -17.84 8.69
C PRO A 119 -13.63 -16.38 9.11
N ALA A 120 -12.82 -15.88 10.04
CA ALA A 120 -12.85 -14.50 10.51
C ALA A 120 -11.45 -13.90 10.51
N GLN A 121 -11.37 -12.60 10.24
CA GLN A 121 -10.12 -11.84 10.19
C GLN A 121 -9.83 -11.05 11.48
N ASP A 122 -10.77 -11.08 12.42
CA ASP A 122 -10.64 -10.39 13.71
C ASP A 122 -9.51 -10.99 14.55
N GLY A 123 -8.72 -10.13 15.18
CA GLY A 123 -7.58 -10.54 16.01
C GLY A 123 -6.30 -10.90 15.23
N ARG A 124 -6.30 -10.83 13.90
CA ARG A 124 -5.09 -10.97 13.08
C ARG A 124 -4.26 -9.70 13.10
N LEU A 125 -2.94 -9.85 13.07
CA LEU A 125 -2.01 -8.71 12.92
C LEU A 125 -2.16 -8.05 11.54
N PHE A 126 -2.36 -8.88 10.51
CA PHE A 126 -2.50 -8.47 9.10
C PHE A 126 -3.85 -8.91 8.51
N PRO A 127 -4.98 -8.31 8.92
CA PRO A 127 -6.28 -8.54 8.32
C PRO A 127 -6.30 -8.21 6.82
N LEU A 128 -6.93 -9.08 6.04
CA LEU A 128 -7.12 -8.88 4.60
C LEU A 128 -8.18 -7.82 4.30
N TYR A 129 -9.26 -7.77 5.10
CA TYR A 129 -10.35 -6.81 4.95
C TYR A 129 -10.94 -6.41 6.31
N PRO A 130 -10.98 -5.12 6.69
CA PRO A 130 -10.30 -4.00 6.03
C PRO A 130 -8.78 -4.08 6.21
N ARG A 131 -8.04 -3.88 5.13
CA ARG A 131 -6.58 -3.96 5.12
C ARG A 131 -5.95 -2.89 6.03
N ASN A 132 -5.05 -3.31 6.93
CA ASN A 132 -4.35 -2.41 7.86
C ASN A 132 -2.83 -2.23 7.58
N PHE A 133 -2.26 -2.93 6.60
CA PHE A 133 -0.82 -2.90 6.30
C PHE A 133 -0.49 -2.12 5.02
N PRO A 134 0.66 -1.42 4.96
CA PRO A 134 1.14 -0.73 3.76
C PRO A 134 1.53 -1.71 2.63
N ARG A 135 1.87 -1.19 1.46
CA ARG A 135 2.39 -1.99 0.33
C ARG A 135 3.89 -2.16 0.44
#